data_AF-A0A3D2A0E0-F1
#
_entry.id   AF-A0A3D2A0E0-F1
#
_cell.length_a   1.000
_cell.length_b   1.000
_cell.length_c   1.000
_cell.angle_alpha   90.00
_cell.angle_beta   90.00
_cell.angle_gamma   90.00
#
_symmetry.space_group_name_H-M   'P 1'
#
loop_
_entity.id
_entity.type
_entity.pdbx_description
1 polymer ?
#
loop_
_entity_poly.entity_id
_entity_poly.type
_entity_poly.pdbx_seq_one_letter_code
_entity_poly.pdbx_strand_id
1 'polypeptide(L)' 'MKCNEFKRWLITRGVVIVAGKKHDKCYYLDRQCTLPRHGSKEIGEGLRLTIIKQLNLK' A
#
# COMPACT_ATOMS: atom_id res chain seq x y z
N MET A 1 -0.69 6.96 -10.78
CA MET A 1 -1.91 6.35 -10.17
C MET A 1 -2.16 7.00 -8.83
N LYS A 2 -3.42 7.17 -8.41
CA LYS A 2 -3.74 7.78 -7.11
C LYS A 2 -3.50 6.82 -5.96
N CYS A 3 -3.12 7.35 -4.79
CA CYS A 3 -2.93 6.54 -3.58
C CYS A 3 -4.17 5.69 -3.23
N ASN A 4 -5.38 6.24 -3.39
CA ASN A 4 -6.62 5.48 -3.18
C ASN A 4 -6.82 4.32 -4.16
N GLU A 5 -6.42 4.48 -5.42
CA GLU A 5 -6.48 3.39 -6.41
C GLU A 5 -5.49 2.30 -6.05
N PHE A 6 -4.27 2.68 -5.67
CA PHE A 6 -3.26 1.72 -5.23
C PHE A 6 -3.71 0.96 -3.97
N LYS A 7 -4.35 1.66 -3.03
CA LYS A 7 -4.94 1.05 -1.83
C LYS A 7 -5.97 -0.01 -2.18
N ARG A 8 -6.89 0.28 -3.11
CA ARG A 8 -7.89 -0.70 -3.60
C ARG A 8 -7.20 -1.89 -4.28
N TRP A 9 -6.19 -1.64 -5.10
CA TRP A 9 -5.42 -2.68 -5.77
C TRP A 9 -4.70 -3.63 -4.79
N LEU A 10 -4.15 -3.09 -3.70
CA LEU A 10 -3.57 -3.91 -2.63
C LEU A 10 -4.63 -4.79 -1.96
N ILE A 11 -5.80 -4.22 -1.63
CA ILE A 11 -6.92 -4.98 -1.03
C ILE A 11 -7.37 -6.10 -1.96
N THR A 12 -7.48 -5.86 -3.27
CA THR A 12 -7.86 -6.90 -4.24
C THR A 12 -6.88 -8.06 -4.33
N ARG A 13 -5.63 -7.86 -3.89
CA ARG A 13 -4.59 -8.90 -3.81
C ARG A 13 -4.56 -9.61 -2.45
N GLY A 14 -5.50 -9.31 -1.56
CA GLY A 14 -5.55 -9.90 -0.22
C GLY A 14 -4.68 -9.20 0.82
N VAL A 15 -4.17 -7.99 0.54
CA VAL A 15 -3.44 -7.19 1.52
C VAL A 15 -4.43 -6.60 2.53
N VAL A 16 -4.19 -6.85 3.81
CA VAL A 16 -4.99 -6.29 4.91
C VAL A 16 -4.44 -4.92 5.25
N ILE A 17 -5.32 -3.91 5.26
CA ILE A 17 -4.93 -2.52 5.54
C ILE A 17 -5.56 -2.06 6.85
N VAL A 18 -4.72 -1.72 7.82
CA VAL A 18 -5.11 -1.20 9.13
C VAL A 18 -4.81 0.30 9.19
N ALA A 19 -5.83 1.08 9.56
CA ALA A 19 -5.69 2.52 9.72
C ALA A 19 -4.78 2.86 10.92
N GLY A 20 -3.66 3.53 10.65
CA GLY A 20 -2.83 4.14 11.69
C GLY A 20 -3.11 5.64 11.87
N LYS A 21 -2.40 6.27 12.82
CA LYS A 21 -2.55 7.71 13.13
C LYS A 21 -2.07 8.65 12.02
N LYS A 22 -1.07 8.23 11.22
CA LYS A 22 -0.49 9.03 10.11
C LYS A 22 -0.37 8.24 8.81
N HIS A 23 0.06 6.98 8.90
CA HIS A 23 0.21 6.07 7.78
C HIS A 23 -0.70 4.86 7.98
N ASP A 24 -1.26 4.34 6.88
CA ASP A 24 -1.94 3.05 6.90
C ASP A 24 -0.89 1.94 6.96
N LYS A 25 -1.12 0.91 7.78
CA LYS A 25 -0.27 -0.28 7.83
C LYS A 25 -0.85 -1.35 6.91
N CYS A 26 -0.05 -1.84 5.99
CA CYS A 26 -0.40 -2.91 5.07
C CYS A 26 0.25 -4.21 5.55
N TYR A 27 -0.52 -5.27 5.63
CA TYR A 27 -0.09 -6.60 6.04
C TYR A 27 -0.42 -7.60 4.95
N TYR A 28 0.56 -8.43 4.58
CA TYR A 28 0.38 -9.49 3.61
C TYR A 28 1.26 -10.68 4.00
N LEU A 29 0.63 -11.78 4.40
CA LEU A 29 1.31 -12.95 4.97
C LEU A 29 2.19 -12.53 6.16
N ASP A 30 3.48 -12.86 6.14
CA ASP A 30 4.47 -12.50 7.16
C ASP A 30 5.11 -11.11 6.92
N ARG A 31 4.61 -10.35 5.94
CA ARG A 31 5.22 -9.07 5.53
C ARG A 31 4.33 -7.89 5.90
N GLN A 32 5.00 -6.78 6.22
CA GLN A 32 4.34 -5.51 6.52
C GLN A 32 4.97 -4.35 5.76
N CYS A 33 4.16 -3.33 5.50
CA CYS A 33 4.57 -2.09 4.88
C CYS A 33 3.71 -0.92 5.39
N THR A 34 4.14 0.31 5.17
CA THR A 34 3.37 1.52 5.48
C THR A 34 3.02 2.28 4.22
N LEU A 35 1.75 2.63 4.06
CA LEU A 35 1.24 3.43 2.96
C LEU A 35 0.91 4.85 3.44
N PRO A 36 1.44 5.90 2.79
CA PRO A 36 1.04 7.27 3.08
C PRO A 36 -0.41 7.54 2.68
N ARG A 37 -1.16 8.17 3.58
CA ARG A 37 -2.57 8.49 3.41
C ARG A 37 -2.74 9.82 2.65
N HIS A 38 -2.34 9.82 1.39
CA HIS A 38 -2.39 11.02 0.54
C HIS A 38 -3.61 11.05 -0.40
N GLY A 39 -4.60 10.17 -0.17
CA GLY A 39 -5.91 10.19 -0.82
C GLY A 39 -5.85 10.26 -2.35
N SER A 40 -6.13 11.46 -2.88
CA SER A 40 -6.20 11.75 -4.32
C SER A 40 -4.85 12.10 -4.96
N LYS A 41 -3.78 12.31 -4.19
CA LYS A 41 -2.44 12.52 -4.76
C LYS A 41 -1.94 11.26 -5.43
N GLU A 42 -1.12 11.47 -6.44
CA GLU A 42 -0.43 10.39 -7.11
C GLU A 42 0.62 9.75 -6.21
N ILE A 43 0.69 8.42 -6.26
CA ILE A 43 1.79 7.67 -5.65
C ILE A 43 2.98 7.71 -6.60
N GLY A 44 4.15 8.08 -6.09
CA GLY A 44 5.39 7.99 -6.86
C GLY A 44 5.68 6.55 -7.27
N GLU A 45 6.15 6.35 -8.50
CA GLU A 45 6.37 5.01 -9.06
C GLU A 45 7.42 4.20 -8.26
N GLY A 46 8.49 4.85 -7.80
CA GLY A 46 9.50 4.21 -6.94
C GLY A 46 8.92 3.71 -5.62
N LEU A 47 8.01 4.47 -5.00
CA LEU A 47 7.33 4.05 -3.77
C LEU A 47 6.42 2.85 -4.05
N ARG A 48 5.63 2.91 -5.12
CA ARG A 48 4.76 1.80 -5.54
C ARG A 48 5.56 0.51 -5.74
N LEU A 49 6.64 0.55 -6.51
CA LEU A 49 7.49 -0.62 -6.78
C LEU A 49 8.12 -1.16 -5.50
N THR A 50 8.56 -0.26 -4.61
CA THR A 50 9.10 -0.63 -3.30
C THR A 50 8.08 -1.37 -2.45
N ILE A 51 6.83 -0.89 -2.39
CA ILE A 51 5.75 -1.53 -1.63
C ILE A 51 5.44 -2.92 -2.18
N ILE A 52 5.35 -3.06 -3.51
CA ILE A 52 5.10 -4.35 -4.19
C ILE A 52 6.22 -5.33 -3.85
N LYS A 53 7.49 -4.90 -3.95
CA LYS A 53 8.66 -5.71 -3.60
C LYS A 53 8.67 -6.10 -2.12
N GLN A 54 8.39 -5.15 -1.23
CA GLN A 54 8.32 -5.38 0.21
C GLN A 54 7.23 -6.41 0.55
N LEU A 55 6.04 -6.28 -0.01
CA LEU A 55 4.93 -7.21 0.20
C LEU A 55 5.04 -8.53 -0.59
N ASN A 56 6.10 -8.72 -1.39
CA ASN A 56 6.27 -9.90 -2.26
C ASN A 56 5.15 -10.15 -3.27
N LEU A 57 4.45 -9.09 -3.67
CA LEU A 57 3.34 -9.23 -4.60
C LEU A 57 3.93 -9.45 -6.00
N LYS A 58 3.76 -10.67 -6.54
CA LYS A 58 4.12 -11.01 -7.93
C LYS A 58 3.01 -10.62 -8.90
#